data_AF-A4CYA7-F1
#
_entry.id   AF-A4CYA7-F1
#
_cell.length_a   1.000
_cell.length_b   1.000
_cell.length_c   1.000
_cell.angle_alpha   90.00
_cell.angle_beta   90.00
_cell.angle_gamma   90.00
#
_symmetry.space_group_name_H-M   'P 1'
#
loop_
_entity.id
_entity.type
_entity.pdbx_description
1 polymer ?
#
loop_
_entity_poly.entity_id
_entity_poly.type
_entity_poly.pdbx_seq_one_letter_code
_entity_poly.pdbx_strand_id
1 'polypeptide(L)'
;MRPLRLVSILGLLAVSAVQPLMAEGISRDEILEQMKSMRPLDLVVLKGKDVGDDYTLGIFAIKRDPSNPELRQFKLWQEYSDNLLIPSESVDCSAEEPVRVTRDKEAIYIRKLNPGGPVRATAREDHLVWWAACHPELAGQDPVSLTDKARELGYSTLLIESQEVLRLPGG
;
A
#
# COMPACT_ATOMS: atom_id res chain seq x y z
N MET A 1 -43.31 42.19 69.77
CA MET A 1 -42.67 42.99 68.70
C MET A 1 -41.40 42.25 68.28
N ARG A 2 -41.23 41.97 66.98
CA ARG A 2 -40.04 41.28 66.40
C ARG A 2 -38.76 42.11 66.62
N PRO A 3 -37.61 41.43 66.73
CA PRO A 3 -36.54 41.68 65.75
C PRO A 3 -36.02 40.35 65.18
N LEU A 4 -36.16 40.13 63.87
CA LEU A 4 -35.20 40.47 62.80
C LEU A 4 -34.08 39.42 62.72
N ARG A 5 -34.29 38.49 61.77
CA ARG A 5 -33.37 37.40 61.40
C ARG A 5 -32.07 38.00 60.85
N LEU A 6 -30.92 37.68 61.45
CA LEU A 6 -29.63 37.80 60.78
C LEU A 6 -29.38 36.49 60.03
N VAL A 7 -29.55 36.53 58.71
CA VAL A 7 -29.10 35.45 57.81
C VAL A 7 -27.80 35.94 57.18
N SER A 8 -26.68 35.45 57.71
CA SER A 8 -25.37 35.58 57.06
C SER A 8 -25.31 34.57 55.91
N ILE A 9 -25.31 35.05 54.67
CA ILE A 9 -24.92 34.24 53.50
C ILE A 9 -23.64 34.86 52.95
N LEU A 10 -22.51 34.31 53.37
CA LEU A 10 -21.21 34.57 52.75
C LEU A 10 -21.15 33.64 51.51
N GLY A 11 -21.52 34.16 50.35
CA GLY A 11 -21.41 33.43 49.09
C GLY A 11 -19.94 33.28 48.70
N LEU A 12 -19.38 32.08 48.86
CA LEU A 12 -18.12 31.72 48.21
C LEU A 12 -18.39 31.52 46.72
N LEU A 13 -18.04 32.51 45.90
CA LEU A 13 -17.82 32.34 44.47
C LEU A 13 -16.50 31.60 44.28
N ALA A 14 -16.54 30.26 44.30
CA ALA A 14 -15.46 29.45 43.77
C ALA A 14 -15.53 29.54 42.23
N VAL A 15 -14.76 30.46 41.66
CA VAL A 15 -14.48 30.47 40.22
C VAL A 15 -13.60 29.26 39.94
N SER A 16 -14.23 28.17 39.52
CA SER A 16 -13.52 27.04 38.92
C SER A 16 -12.86 27.54 37.64
N ALA A 17 -11.56 27.84 37.71
CA ALA A 17 -10.74 28.04 36.54
C ALA A 17 -10.66 26.69 35.81
N VAL A 18 -11.59 26.45 34.89
CA VAL A 18 -11.50 25.37 33.92
C VAL A 18 -10.32 25.73 33.03
N GLN A 19 -9.15 25.19 33.34
CA GLN A 19 -8.02 25.29 32.43
C GLN A 19 -8.45 24.59 31.14
N PRO A 20 -8.41 25.27 29.98
CA PRO A 20 -8.62 24.58 28.72
C PRO A 20 -7.51 23.55 28.60
N LEU A 21 -7.89 22.27 28.66
CA LEU A 21 -7.04 21.18 28.25
C LEU A 21 -6.75 21.44 26.77
N MET A 22 -5.58 22.03 26.49
CA MET A 22 -5.09 22.17 25.13
C MET A 22 -4.89 20.75 24.62
N ALA A 23 -5.86 20.24 23.85
CA ALA A 23 -5.66 19.02 23.10
C ALA A 23 -4.54 19.32 22.10
N GLU A 24 -3.32 18.85 22.38
CA GLU A 24 -2.26 18.80 21.39
C GLU A 24 -2.77 17.90 20.26
N GLY A 25 -3.13 18.54 19.14
CA GLY A 25 -3.54 17.82 17.95
C GLY A 25 -2.36 16.99 17.46
N ILE A 26 -2.57 15.70 17.25
CA ILE A 26 -1.56 14.81 16.69
C ILE A 26 -1.14 15.38 15.33
N SER A 27 0.16 15.60 15.15
CA SER A 27 0.69 16.13 13.89
C SER A 27 0.53 15.11 12.77
N ARG A 28 0.45 15.58 11.51
CA ARG A 28 0.40 14.69 10.35
C ARG A 28 1.60 13.73 10.31
N ASP A 29 2.77 14.21 10.71
CA ASP A 29 4.00 13.42 10.70
C ASP A 29 3.96 12.32 11.77
N GLU A 30 3.45 12.60 12.97
CA GLU A 30 3.24 11.58 14.00
C GLU A 30 2.22 10.52 13.55
N ILE A 31 1.13 10.92 12.89
CA ILE A 31 0.17 9.97 12.31
C ILE A 31 0.85 9.11 11.25
N LEU A 32 1.64 9.71 10.37
CA LEU A 32 2.33 8.99 9.30
C LEU A 32 3.34 7.99 9.87
N GLU A 33 4.16 8.38 10.85
CA GLU A 33 5.11 7.49 11.50
C GLU A 33 4.41 6.38 12.28
N GLN A 34 3.28 6.69 12.94
CA GLN A 34 2.44 5.67 13.56
C GLN A 34 1.92 4.68 12.50
N MET A 35 1.41 5.15 11.37
CA MET A 35 0.96 4.29 10.28
C MET A 35 2.10 3.42 9.73
N LYS A 36 3.28 4.00 9.49
CA LYS A 36 4.47 3.27 9.04
C LYS A 36 4.94 2.22 10.04
N SER A 37 4.76 2.46 11.35
CA SER A 37 5.09 1.46 12.40
C SER A 37 4.14 0.27 12.42
N MET A 38 2.93 0.41 11.85
CA MET A 38 1.90 -0.64 11.78
C MET A 38 1.98 -1.48 10.50
N ARG A 39 3.19 -1.77 10.01
CA ARG A 39 3.38 -2.68 8.87
C ARG A 39 2.71 -4.04 9.18
N PRO A 40 1.94 -4.61 8.23
CA PRO A 40 1.34 -5.93 8.40
C PRO A 40 2.39 -7.01 8.69
N LEU A 41 2.03 -8.00 9.51
CA LEU A 41 2.94 -9.11 9.86
C LEU A 41 3.27 -10.01 8.67
N ASP A 42 2.36 -10.10 7.70
CA ASP A 42 2.52 -10.84 6.45
C ASP A 42 3.12 -10.00 5.32
N LEU A 43 3.65 -8.80 5.63
CA LEU A 43 4.27 -7.93 4.64
C LEU A 43 5.59 -8.52 4.13
N VAL A 44 5.64 -8.77 2.83
CA VAL A 44 6.87 -9.13 2.12
C VAL A 44 7.44 -7.89 1.46
N VAL A 45 8.67 -7.50 1.83
CA VAL A 45 9.37 -6.37 1.22
C VAL A 45 9.98 -6.79 -0.11
N LEU A 46 9.65 -6.08 -1.18
CA LEU A 46 10.11 -6.34 -2.55
C LEU A 46 11.26 -5.43 -2.96
N LYS A 47 11.28 -4.20 -2.44
CA LYS A 47 12.35 -3.22 -2.62
C LYS A 47 12.48 -2.44 -1.32
N GLY A 48 13.68 -2.43 -0.74
CA GLY A 48 14.00 -1.69 0.48
C GLY A 48 14.60 -0.32 0.17
N LYS A 49 14.83 0.45 1.25
CA LYS A 49 15.58 1.70 1.19
C LYS A 49 17.06 1.37 0.95
N ASP A 50 17.54 1.65 -0.26
CA ASP A 50 18.97 1.69 -0.55
C ASP A 50 19.52 3.10 -0.27
N VAL A 51 20.85 3.26 -0.31
CA VAL A 51 21.49 4.57 -0.16
C VAL A 51 21.01 5.51 -1.27
N GLY A 52 20.12 6.45 -0.93
CA GLY A 52 19.52 7.42 -1.85
C GLY A 52 18.09 7.10 -2.30
N ASP A 53 17.52 5.96 -1.90
CA ASP A 53 16.14 5.57 -2.18
C ASP A 53 15.30 5.71 -0.89
N ASP A 54 14.36 6.65 -0.85
CA ASP A 54 13.47 6.86 0.31
C ASP A 54 12.18 6.03 0.23
N TYR A 55 12.13 5.13 -0.76
CA TYR A 55 10.97 4.33 -1.10
C TYR A 55 11.10 2.88 -0.61
N THR A 56 10.07 2.37 0.07
CA THR A 56 9.91 0.94 0.37
C THR A 56 8.67 0.41 -0.31
N LEU A 57 8.85 -0.67 -1.08
CA LEU A 57 7.78 -1.43 -1.71
C LEU A 57 7.60 -2.75 -0.99
N GLY A 58 6.37 -3.07 -0.61
CA GLY A 58 6.01 -4.39 -0.13
C GLY A 58 4.65 -4.85 -0.66
N ILE A 59 4.35 -6.13 -0.46
CA ILE A 59 3.09 -6.78 -0.83
C ILE A 59 2.58 -7.60 0.34
N PHE A 60 1.27 -7.61 0.56
CA PHE A 60 0.63 -8.37 1.63
C PHE A 60 -0.83 -8.69 1.29
N ALA A 61 -1.48 -9.49 2.15
CA ALA A 61 -2.87 -9.88 2.00
C ALA A 61 -3.20 -10.46 0.61
N ILE A 62 -2.30 -11.26 0.06
CA ILE A 62 -2.48 -11.92 -1.24
C ILE A 62 -3.61 -12.96 -1.13
N LYS A 63 -4.63 -12.81 -1.98
CA LYS A 63 -5.81 -13.67 -2.05
C LYS A 63 -5.92 -14.27 -3.44
N ARG A 64 -6.34 -15.53 -3.49
CA ARG A 64 -6.72 -16.22 -4.72
C ARG A 64 -8.21 -16.03 -4.97
N ASP A 65 -8.59 -15.86 -6.23
CA ASP A 65 -9.99 -15.89 -6.61
C ASP A 65 -10.46 -17.35 -6.76
N PRO A 66 -11.55 -17.79 -6.09
CA PRO A 66 -12.02 -19.17 -6.20
C PRO A 66 -12.63 -19.50 -7.57
N SER A 67 -13.05 -18.48 -8.33
CA SER A 67 -13.63 -18.62 -9.67
C SER A 67 -12.61 -18.46 -10.79
N ASN A 68 -11.46 -17.83 -10.51
CA ASN A 68 -10.33 -17.76 -11.43
C ASN A 68 -9.01 -18.10 -10.69
N PRO A 69 -8.46 -19.33 -10.86
CA PRO A 69 -7.27 -19.77 -10.14
C PRO A 69 -5.99 -19.01 -10.53
N GLU A 70 -5.97 -18.29 -11.65
CA GLU A 70 -4.84 -17.46 -12.08
C GLU A 70 -4.89 -16.04 -11.50
N LEU A 71 -6.06 -15.59 -11.04
CA LEU A 71 -6.21 -14.24 -10.50
C LEU A 71 -5.68 -14.17 -9.06
N ARG A 72 -4.85 -13.15 -8.80
CA ARG A 72 -4.44 -12.75 -7.44
C ARG A 72 -4.88 -11.34 -7.18
N GLN A 73 -5.41 -11.10 -5.98
CA GLN A 73 -5.72 -9.77 -5.46
C GLN A 73 -4.90 -9.54 -4.21
N PHE A 74 -4.34 -8.34 -4.06
CA PHE A 74 -3.44 -8.05 -2.95
C PHE A 74 -3.44 -6.56 -2.59
N LYS A 75 -2.73 -6.24 -1.51
CA LYS A 75 -2.42 -4.87 -1.13
C LYS A 75 -0.94 -4.60 -1.37
N LEU A 76 -0.66 -3.43 -1.92
CA LEU A 76 0.71 -2.94 -2.06
C LEU A 76 1.02 -1.96 -0.94
N TRP A 77 2.16 -2.11 -0.29
CA TRP A 77 2.69 -1.16 0.67
C TRP A 77 3.69 -0.25 -0.06
N GLN A 78 3.34 1.00 -0.28
CA GLN A 78 4.20 1.98 -0.92
C GLN A 78 4.51 3.09 0.08
N GLU A 79 5.67 2.96 0.73
CA GLU A 79 6.13 3.91 1.75
C GLU A 79 7.16 4.85 1.16
N TYR A 80 6.87 6.14 1.25
CA TYR A 80 7.76 7.25 0.93
C TYR A 80 8.18 7.97 2.21
N SER A 81 9.07 8.95 2.11
CA SER A 81 9.46 9.78 3.26
C SER A 81 8.27 10.53 3.87
N ASP A 82 7.40 11.13 3.04
CA ASP A 82 6.30 12.02 3.45
C ASP A 82 4.89 11.43 3.23
N ASN A 83 4.81 10.19 2.76
CA ASN A 83 3.55 9.56 2.36
C ASN A 83 3.55 8.04 2.53
N LEU A 84 2.35 7.47 2.65
CA LEU A 84 2.12 6.03 2.66
C LEU A 84 0.87 5.73 1.84
N LEU A 85 1.03 4.96 0.77
CA LEU A 85 -0.06 4.52 -0.09
C LEU A 85 -0.26 3.01 0.06
N ILE A 86 -1.52 2.59 0.19
CA ILE A 86 -1.90 1.18 0.33
C ILE A 86 -2.97 0.78 -0.72
N PRO A 87 -2.64 0.83 -2.02
CA PRO A 87 -3.60 0.48 -3.07
C PRO A 87 -3.97 -1.01 -3.02
N SER A 88 -5.18 -1.32 -3.51
CA SER A 88 -5.53 -2.68 -3.92
C SER A 88 -5.18 -2.85 -5.38
N GLU A 89 -4.57 -3.98 -5.72
CA GLU A 89 -4.20 -4.32 -7.09
C GLU A 89 -4.51 -5.80 -7.37
N SER A 90 -4.41 -6.17 -8.65
CA SER A 90 -4.57 -7.55 -9.07
C SER A 90 -3.59 -7.93 -10.17
N VAL A 91 -3.23 -9.21 -10.22
CA VAL A 91 -2.47 -9.80 -11.33
C VAL A 91 -3.16 -11.05 -11.86
N ASP A 92 -2.98 -11.31 -13.15
CA ASP A 92 -3.23 -12.60 -13.77
C ASP A 92 -1.91 -13.37 -13.87
N CYS A 93 -1.87 -14.57 -13.28
CA CYS A 93 -0.69 -15.42 -13.19
C CYS A 93 -0.52 -16.39 -14.37
N SER A 94 -1.41 -16.35 -15.36
CA SER A 94 -1.38 -17.26 -16.50
C SER A 94 -0.07 -17.16 -17.28
N ALA A 95 0.38 -18.28 -17.83
CA ALA A 95 1.59 -18.33 -18.66
C ALA A 95 1.39 -17.70 -20.05
N GLU A 96 0.15 -17.62 -20.51
CA GLU A 96 -0.21 -17.11 -21.84
C GLU A 96 -0.31 -15.59 -21.87
N GLU A 97 -0.98 -14.99 -20.88
CA GLU A 97 -1.18 -13.54 -20.82
C GLU A 97 -0.99 -13.01 -19.37
N PRO A 98 0.25 -12.96 -18.86
CA PRO A 98 0.55 -12.37 -17.56
C PRO A 98 0.21 -10.88 -17.54
N VAL A 99 -0.58 -10.45 -16.57
CA VAL A 99 -1.05 -9.06 -16.48
C VAL A 99 -0.95 -8.53 -15.06
N ARG A 100 -0.61 -7.24 -14.90
CA ARG A 100 -0.85 -6.46 -13.67
C ARG A 100 -1.88 -5.37 -13.96
N VAL A 101 -2.88 -5.26 -13.10
CA VAL A 101 -3.91 -4.23 -13.16
C VAL A 101 -3.83 -3.34 -11.93
N THR A 102 -3.69 -2.04 -12.17
CA THR A 102 -3.70 -1.01 -11.12
C THR A 102 -4.75 0.05 -11.43
N ARG A 103 -5.13 0.81 -10.41
CA ARG A 103 -6.15 1.85 -10.55
C ARG A 103 -5.86 3.02 -9.62
N ASP A 104 -6.12 4.22 -10.11
CA ASP A 104 -6.23 5.43 -9.31
C ASP A 104 -7.62 6.08 -9.51
N LYS A 105 -7.74 7.36 -9.17
CA LYS A 105 -8.99 8.11 -9.31
C LYS A 105 -9.32 8.44 -10.77
N GLU A 106 -8.33 8.48 -11.65
CA GLU A 106 -8.45 8.94 -13.04
C GLU A 106 -8.53 7.79 -14.04
N ALA A 107 -7.87 6.67 -13.77
CA ALA A 107 -7.72 5.60 -14.74
C ALA A 107 -7.51 4.20 -14.12
N ILE A 108 -7.75 3.20 -14.96
CA ILE A 108 -7.28 1.82 -14.78
C ILE A 108 -6.12 1.61 -15.75
N TYR A 109 -5.04 1.03 -15.25
CA TYR A 109 -3.84 0.71 -16.02
C TYR A 109 -3.70 -0.79 -16.11
N ILE A 110 -3.59 -1.30 -17.33
CA ILE A 110 -3.44 -2.73 -17.63
C ILE A 110 -2.07 -2.90 -18.24
N ARG A 111 -1.18 -3.61 -17.55
CA ARG A 111 0.19 -3.87 -18.01
C ARG A 111 0.34 -5.35 -18.34
N LYS A 112 0.54 -5.64 -19.62
CA LYS A 112 0.91 -6.99 -20.09
C LYS A 112 2.39 -7.19 -19.82
N LEU A 113 2.73 -8.29 -19.17
CA LEU A 113 4.06 -8.58 -18.69
C LEU A 113 4.66 -9.77 -19.43
N ASN A 114 5.98 -9.80 -19.43
CA ASN A 114 6.76 -10.95 -19.89
C ASN A 114 7.68 -11.40 -18.76
N PRO A 115 7.20 -12.21 -17.79
CA PRO A 115 7.99 -12.61 -16.62
C PRO A 115 9.30 -13.32 -16.98
N GLY A 116 9.37 -13.99 -18.14
CA GLY A 116 10.59 -14.61 -18.66
C GLY A 116 11.41 -13.72 -19.60
N GLY A 117 10.94 -12.51 -19.89
CA GLY A 117 11.54 -11.57 -20.82
C GLY A 117 12.59 -10.66 -20.19
N PRO A 118 13.18 -9.78 -21.02
CA PRO A 118 14.09 -8.75 -20.52
C PRO A 118 13.34 -7.72 -19.66
N VAL A 119 13.85 -7.47 -18.46
CA VAL A 119 13.24 -6.54 -17.49
C VAL A 119 13.75 -5.12 -17.73
N ARG A 120 12.88 -4.22 -18.18
CA ARG A 120 13.20 -2.79 -18.34
C ARG A 120 13.12 -2.09 -17.00
N ALA A 121 13.91 -1.04 -16.80
CA ALA A 121 13.87 -0.23 -15.57
C ALA A 121 12.45 0.29 -15.24
N THR A 122 11.70 0.69 -16.27
CA THR A 122 10.32 1.20 -16.13
C THR A 122 9.29 0.13 -15.78
N ALA A 123 9.58 -1.15 -16.02
CA ALA A 123 8.68 -2.28 -15.74
C ALA A 123 9.16 -3.13 -14.54
N ARG A 124 10.31 -2.80 -13.95
CA ARG A 124 10.92 -3.60 -12.88
C ARG A 124 10.00 -3.75 -11.68
N GLU A 125 9.27 -2.71 -11.31
CA GLU A 125 8.28 -2.79 -10.23
C GLU A 125 7.17 -3.79 -10.56
N ASP A 126 6.64 -3.74 -11.78
CA ASP A 126 5.58 -4.67 -12.20
C ASP A 126 6.05 -6.12 -12.13
N HIS A 127 7.29 -6.39 -12.52
CA HIS A 127 7.89 -7.71 -12.40
C HIS A 127 8.07 -8.15 -10.94
N LEU A 128 8.59 -7.28 -10.07
CA LEU A 128 8.74 -7.57 -8.64
C LEU A 128 7.39 -7.94 -8.01
N VAL A 129 6.37 -7.14 -8.29
CA VAL A 129 5.01 -7.33 -7.76
C VAL A 129 4.38 -8.59 -8.32
N TRP A 130 4.47 -8.82 -9.63
CA TRP A 130 3.89 -9.99 -10.28
C TRP A 130 4.53 -11.29 -9.77
N TRP A 131 5.86 -11.34 -9.68
CA TRP A 131 6.56 -12.51 -9.14
C TRP A 131 6.16 -12.80 -7.71
N ALA A 132 6.09 -11.78 -6.85
CA ALA A 132 5.70 -11.98 -5.46
C ALA A 132 4.24 -12.41 -5.29
N ALA A 133 3.34 -11.97 -6.18
CA ALA A 133 1.93 -12.37 -6.14
C ALA A 133 1.70 -13.78 -6.68
N CYS A 134 2.37 -14.17 -7.77
CA CYS A 134 2.16 -15.44 -8.47
C CYS A 134 3.02 -16.58 -7.92
N HIS A 135 4.24 -16.26 -7.49
CA HIS A 135 5.26 -17.17 -6.95
C HIS A 135 5.87 -16.56 -5.69
N PRO A 136 5.14 -16.54 -4.56
CA PRO A 136 5.59 -15.88 -3.32
C PRO A 136 6.92 -16.43 -2.79
N GLU A 137 7.30 -17.65 -3.15
CA GLU A 137 8.61 -18.25 -2.85
C GLU A 137 9.79 -17.55 -3.57
N LEU A 138 9.52 -16.77 -4.60
CA LEU A 138 10.50 -15.97 -5.37
C LEU A 138 10.43 -14.47 -5.03
N ALA A 139 9.58 -14.06 -4.09
CA ALA A 139 9.40 -12.66 -3.73
C ALA A 139 10.71 -12.00 -3.27
N GLY A 140 10.96 -10.78 -3.76
CA GLY A 140 12.16 -9.99 -3.44
C GLY A 140 13.42 -10.39 -4.21
N GLN A 141 13.40 -11.46 -5.01
CA GLN A 141 14.49 -11.77 -5.93
C GLN A 141 14.53 -10.78 -7.09
N ASP A 142 15.73 -10.50 -7.62
CA ASP A 142 15.87 -9.65 -8.80
C ASP A 142 15.18 -10.33 -10.01
N PRO A 143 14.16 -9.71 -10.63
CA PRO A 143 13.47 -10.32 -11.76
C PRO A 143 14.37 -10.63 -12.96
N VAL A 144 15.49 -9.90 -13.12
CA VAL A 144 16.47 -10.18 -14.18
C VAL A 144 17.12 -11.57 -14.01
N SER A 145 17.20 -12.05 -12.78
CA SER A 145 17.75 -13.38 -12.46
C SER A 145 16.74 -14.53 -12.64
N LEU A 146 15.47 -14.23 -12.91
CA LEU A 146 14.39 -15.23 -12.93
C LEU A 146 14.05 -15.76 -14.33
N THR A 147 14.77 -15.36 -15.38
CA THR A 147 14.48 -15.77 -16.77
C THR A 147 14.44 -17.29 -16.96
N ASP A 148 15.44 -18.02 -16.46
CA ASP A 148 15.45 -19.48 -16.59
C ASP A 148 14.35 -20.12 -15.75
N LYS A 149 14.06 -19.56 -14.57
CA LYS A 149 12.97 -20.02 -13.73
C LYS A 149 11.61 -19.84 -14.40
N ALA A 150 11.40 -18.72 -15.08
CA ALA A 150 10.19 -18.45 -15.85
C ALA A 150 9.98 -19.51 -16.94
N ARG A 151 11.06 -19.88 -17.66
CA ARG A 151 11.01 -20.92 -18.69
C ARG A 151 10.64 -22.29 -18.11
N GLU A 152 11.17 -22.66 -16.95
CA GLU A 152 10.81 -23.90 -16.25
C GLU A 152 9.32 -23.94 -15.87
N LEU A 153 8.77 -22.79 -15.50
CA LEU A 153 7.37 -22.62 -15.11
C LEU A 153 6.42 -22.48 -16.32
N GLY A 154 6.95 -22.48 -17.55
CA GLY A 154 6.17 -22.43 -18.78
C GLY A 154 5.88 -21.02 -19.31
N TYR A 155 6.44 -19.98 -18.71
CA TYR A 155 6.30 -18.61 -19.21
C TYR A 155 7.13 -18.42 -20.49
N SER A 156 6.53 -17.74 -21.46
CA SER A 156 7.25 -17.29 -22.65
C SER A 156 8.32 -16.27 -22.29
N THR A 157 9.37 -16.19 -23.11
CA THR A 157 10.40 -15.13 -23.04
C THR A 157 10.21 -14.08 -24.13
N LEU A 158 9.18 -14.26 -24.97
CA LEU A 158 8.98 -13.51 -26.22
C LEU A 158 7.72 -12.61 -26.19
N LEU A 159 7.00 -12.56 -25.07
CA LEU A 159 5.84 -11.68 -24.95
C LEU A 159 6.25 -10.21 -25.08
N ILE A 160 5.46 -9.46 -25.83
CA ILE A 160 5.63 -8.01 -25.97
C ILE A 160 4.91 -7.35 -24.80
N GLU A 161 5.68 -6.72 -23.92
CA GLU A 161 5.13 -5.92 -22.83
C GLU A 161 4.45 -4.66 -23.37
N SER A 162 3.32 -4.30 -22.80
CA SER A 162 2.55 -3.12 -23.18
C SER A 162 1.77 -2.58 -21.99
N GLN A 163 1.41 -1.30 -22.05
CA GLN A 163 0.47 -0.68 -21.13
C GLN A 163 -0.74 -0.14 -21.89
N GLU A 164 -1.93 -0.48 -21.41
CA GLU A 164 -3.20 0.11 -21.82
C GLU A 164 -3.75 0.95 -20.66
N VAL A 165 -4.38 2.08 -21.00
CA VAL A 165 -4.93 3.02 -20.01
C VAL A 165 -6.40 3.26 -20.31
N LEU A 166 -7.26 2.87 -19.38
CA LEU A 166 -8.71 3.08 -19.45
C LEU A 166 -9.08 4.25 -18.55
N ARG A 167 -9.42 5.38 -19.16
CA ARG A 167 -9.84 6.59 -18.43
C ARG A 167 -11.21 6.38 -17.79
N LEU A 168 -11.34 6.78 -16.53
CA LEU A 168 -12.61 6.76 -15.81
C LEU A 168 -13.40 8.05 -16.10
N PRO A 169 -14.72 7.97 -16.33
CA PRO A 169 -15.53 9.16 -16.57
C PRO A 169 -15.61 10.02 -15.30
N GLY A 170 -15.28 11.31 -15.43
CA GLY A 170 -15.41 12.32 -14.36
C GLY A 170 -14.15 12.60 -13.52
N GLY A 171 -12.95 12.27 -14.02
CA GLY A 171 -11.68 12.77 -13.48
C GLY A 171 -11.41 14.22 -13.82
#